data_AF-A0A9Q9D858-F1
#
_entry.id   AF-A0A9Q9D858-F1
#
_cell.length_a   1.000
_cell.length_b   1.000
_cell.length_c   1.000
_cell.angle_alpha   90.00
_cell.angle_beta   90.00
_cell.angle_gamma   90.00
#
_symmetry.space_group_name_H-M   'P 1'
#
loop_
_entity.id
_entity.type
_entity.pdbx_description
1 polymer ?
#
loop_
_entity_poly.entity_id
_entity_poly.type
_entity_poly.pdbx_seq_one_letter_code
_entity_poly.pdbx_strand_id
1 'polypeptide(L)'
;MKKIILSSSILLSLSAGLLLVGTESVFAAGKVGEVPGKKISIEEYRKAQFSGMKDTDKVLPLSDGGFLFGEMETVDEDTGERTIQNSETDSSSITVAEAKKIDEKRFKNSFTSNSEFITPRFASPSRKVKALKPLASYTSGPWSGSGWQFAGYKFNNSFVGGKTTMRWTSIGDTGKAGDMTDAFNTYLTGGNAYGIYLNQGVPTDVYPTDGGLSLTYYSWNPASGSKYRVQNPYSS
;
A
#
# COMPACT_ATOMS: atom_id res chain seq x y z
N MET A 1 -18.53 -60.39 -70.60
CA MET A 1 -17.82 -61.13 -69.54
C MET A 1 -17.54 -60.17 -68.38
N LYS A 2 -17.69 -60.67 -67.16
CA LYS A 2 -17.55 -59.96 -65.87
C LYS A 2 -16.22 -59.19 -65.74
N LYS A 3 -16.26 -58.03 -65.08
CA LYS A 3 -15.43 -57.73 -63.89
C LYS A 3 -15.95 -56.49 -63.15
N ILE A 4 -16.42 -56.74 -61.93
CA ILE A 4 -16.58 -55.78 -60.83
C ILE A 4 -15.22 -55.68 -60.15
N ILE A 5 -14.71 -54.47 -59.86
CA ILE A 5 -13.89 -54.19 -58.68
C ILE A 5 -14.25 -52.79 -58.18
N LEU A 6 -14.73 -52.74 -56.93
CA LEU A 6 -14.88 -51.53 -56.12
C LEU A 6 -13.52 -50.99 -55.71
N SER A 7 -13.39 -49.67 -55.60
CA SER A 7 -12.57 -49.09 -54.54
C SER A 7 -13.08 -47.69 -54.21
N SER A 8 -13.67 -47.61 -53.01
CA SER A 8 -14.21 -46.44 -52.34
C SER A 8 -13.17 -45.32 -52.26
N SER A 9 -13.51 -44.14 -52.77
CA SER A 9 -12.77 -42.92 -52.46
C SER A 9 -13.37 -42.32 -51.18
N ILE A 10 -12.63 -42.47 -50.09
CA ILE A 10 -12.92 -41.89 -48.78
C ILE A 10 -12.89 -40.37 -48.92
N LEU A 11 -14.03 -39.72 -48.73
CA LEU A 11 -14.10 -38.29 -48.44
C LEU A 11 -13.51 -38.06 -47.04
N LEU A 12 -12.27 -37.57 -46.95
CA LEU A 12 -11.78 -36.92 -45.74
C LEU A 12 -12.50 -35.57 -45.60
N SER A 13 -13.60 -35.54 -44.86
CA SER A 13 -14.15 -34.30 -44.32
C SER A 13 -13.21 -33.80 -43.24
N LEU A 14 -12.32 -32.86 -43.58
CA LEU A 14 -11.52 -32.14 -42.61
C LEU A 14 -12.43 -31.14 -41.86
N SER A 15 -13.15 -31.62 -40.84
CA SER A 15 -13.86 -30.74 -39.93
C SER A 15 -12.82 -29.97 -39.12
N ALA A 16 -12.64 -28.69 -39.45
CA ALA A 16 -11.95 -27.75 -38.58
C ALA A 16 -12.80 -27.56 -37.32
N GLY A 17 -12.59 -28.44 -36.34
CA GLY A 17 -13.04 -28.23 -34.98
C GLY A 17 -12.28 -27.04 -34.43
N LEU A 18 -12.87 -25.85 -34.53
CA LEU A 18 -12.44 -24.68 -33.78
C LEU A 18 -12.66 -25.04 -32.30
N LEU A 19 -11.62 -25.59 -31.67
CA LEU A 19 -11.51 -25.63 -30.22
C LEU A 19 -11.52 -24.17 -29.77
N LEU A 20 -12.70 -23.67 -29.45
CA LEU A 20 -12.88 -22.58 -28.51
C LEU A 20 -12.27 -23.08 -27.21
N VAL A 21 -10.95 -22.94 -27.10
CA VAL A 21 -10.28 -22.88 -25.81
C VAL A 21 -10.93 -21.67 -25.17
N GLY A 22 -11.88 -21.92 -24.27
CA GLY A 22 -12.32 -20.91 -23.35
C GLY A 22 -11.06 -20.42 -22.68
N THR A 23 -10.58 -19.24 -23.08
CA THR A 23 -9.72 -18.47 -22.21
C THR A 23 -10.66 -18.10 -21.07
N GLU A 24 -10.78 -18.98 -20.09
CA GLU A 24 -10.98 -18.48 -18.75
C GLU A 24 -9.83 -17.50 -18.58
N SER A 25 -10.16 -16.21 -18.69
CA SER A 25 -9.35 -15.18 -18.09
C SER A 25 -9.28 -15.59 -16.63
N VAL A 26 -8.24 -16.34 -16.29
CA VAL A 26 -7.81 -16.53 -14.91
C VAL A 26 -7.40 -15.11 -14.51
N PHE A 27 -8.38 -14.33 -14.06
CA PHE A 27 -8.10 -13.26 -13.14
C PHE A 27 -7.51 -13.97 -11.93
N ALA A 28 -6.19 -14.13 -11.94
CA ALA A 28 -5.43 -14.55 -10.78
C ALA A 28 -5.90 -13.64 -9.65
N ALA A 29 -6.66 -14.21 -8.73
CA ALA A 29 -7.28 -13.47 -7.66
C ALA A 29 -6.19 -12.70 -6.92
N GLY A 30 -6.31 -11.37 -6.82
CA GLY A 30 -5.33 -10.48 -6.16
C GLY A 30 -5.13 -10.72 -4.66
N LYS A 31 -5.44 -11.92 -4.17
CA LYS A 31 -5.23 -12.41 -2.81
C LYS A 31 -4.41 -13.70 -2.74
N VAL A 32 -3.69 -14.12 -3.78
CA VAL A 32 -2.76 -15.26 -3.63
C VAL A 32 -1.65 -14.86 -2.65
N GLY A 33 -1.83 -15.23 -1.38
CA GLY A 33 -0.94 -14.93 -0.25
C GLY A 33 -1.46 -13.89 0.76
N GLU A 34 -2.48 -13.09 0.42
CA GLU A 34 -3.05 -12.10 1.36
C GLU A 34 -4.27 -12.67 2.10
N VAL A 35 -4.08 -12.98 3.38
CA VAL A 35 -5.18 -13.34 4.28
C VAL A 35 -5.98 -12.07 4.57
N PRO A 36 -7.32 -12.06 4.43
CA PRO A 36 -8.12 -10.92 4.86
C PRO A 36 -7.79 -10.56 6.31
N GLY A 37 -7.56 -9.27 6.59
CA GLY A 37 -7.36 -8.80 7.94
C GLY A 37 -8.49 -9.23 8.87
N LYS A 38 -8.13 -9.56 10.11
CA LYS A 38 -9.09 -9.78 11.18
C LYS A 38 -9.81 -8.47 11.46
N LYS A 39 -11.11 -8.54 11.77
CA LYS A 39 -11.82 -7.40 12.38
C LYS A 39 -11.13 -7.05 13.70
N ILE A 40 -10.51 -5.88 13.76
CA ILE A 40 -9.87 -5.34 14.97
C ILE A 40 -10.79 -4.34 15.67
N SER A 41 -10.66 -4.26 16.99
CA SER A 41 -11.33 -3.24 17.78
C SER A 41 -10.77 -1.84 17.46
N ILE A 42 -11.56 -0.79 17.74
CA ILE A 42 -11.09 0.60 17.61
C ILE A 42 -9.87 0.88 18.50
N GLU A 43 -9.74 0.16 19.62
CA GLU A 43 -8.61 0.31 20.53
C GLU A 43 -7.33 -0.28 19.95
N GLU A 44 -7.39 -1.49 19.37
CA GLU A 44 -6.25 -2.08 18.66
C GLU A 44 -5.82 -1.23 17.46
N TYR A 45 -6.81 -0.67 16.75
CA TYR A 45 -6.57 0.25 15.64
C TYR A 45 -5.80 1.49 16.10
N ARG A 46 -6.23 2.14 17.20
CA ARG A 46 -5.56 3.32 17.79
C ARG A 46 -4.17 2.98 18.32
N LYS A 47 -4.03 1.83 18.97
CA LYS A 47 -2.76 1.36 19.53
C LYS A 47 -1.72 1.16 18.43
N ALA A 48 -2.11 0.61 17.28
CA ALA A 48 -1.20 0.44 16.15
C ALA A 48 -0.79 1.79 15.52
N GLN A 49 -1.75 2.70 15.35
CA GLN A 49 -1.53 4.01 14.72
C GLN A 49 -0.60 4.94 15.51
N PHE A 50 -0.77 5.02 16.82
CA PHE A 50 0.02 5.89 17.70
C PHE A 50 0.99 5.11 18.59
N SER A 51 1.41 3.93 18.12
CA SER A 51 2.31 3.05 18.88
C SER A 51 3.61 3.76 19.22
N GLY A 52 3.98 3.75 20.51
CA GLY A 52 5.17 4.41 21.02
C GLY A 52 5.01 5.90 21.29
N MET A 53 3.82 6.49 21.13
CA MET A 53 3.53 7.89 21.43
C MET A 53 2.63 8.04 22.66
N LYS A 54 2.87 9.06 23.47
CA LYS A 54 2.04 9.47 24.60
C LYS A 54 0.93 10.40 24.12
N ASP A 55 -0.17 10.46 24.86
CA ASP A 55 -1.31 11.33 24.53
C ASP A 55 -0.96 12.82 24.50
N THR A 56 0.08 13.23 25.23
CA THR A 56 0.60 14.60 25.28
C THR A 56 1.58 14.92 24.15
N ASP A 57 2.09 13.92 23.45
CA ASP A 57 3.04 14.13 22.36
C ASP A 57 2.34 14.85 21.19
N LYS A 58 3.11 15.60 20.39
CA LYS A 58 2.57 16.34 19.26
C LYS A 58 2.67 15.57 17.96
N VAL A 59 1.61 15.63 17.16
CA VAL A 59 1.58 15.17 15.78
C VAL A 59 1.08 16.29 14.87
N LEU A 60 1.60 16.35 13.65
CA LEU A 60 1.19 17.29 12.63
C LEU A 60 0.17 16.62 11.69
N PRO A 61 -1.09 17.08 11.64
CA PRO A 61 -2.05 16.64 10.63
C PRO A 61 -1.61 17.12 9.25
N LEU A 62 -1.66 16.22 8.26
CA LEU A 62 -1.26 16.51 6.89
C LEU A 62 -2.48 16.60 5.96
N SER A 63 -2.32 17.28 4.83
CA SER A 63 -3.38 17.48 3.82
C SER A 63 -3.87 16.18 3.18
N ASP A 64 -3.03 15.14 3.17
CA ASP A 64 -3.39 13.78 2.75
C ASP A 64 -4.21 13.02 3.82
N GLY A 65 -4.63 13.68 4.89
CA GLY A 65 -5.37 13.09 6.00
C GLY A 65 -4.52 12.22 6.93
N GLY A 66 -3.21 12.14 6.69
CA GLY A 66 -2.26 11.46 7.56
C GLY A 66 -1.81 12.32 8.75
N PHE A 67 -0.94 11.72 9.56
CA PHE A 67 -0.30 12.36 10.70
C PHE A 67 1.21 12.12 10.66
N LEU A 68 1.98 13.18 10.88
CA LEU A 68 3.43 13.13 11.08
C LEU A 68 3.76 13.24 12.57
N PHE A 69 4.63 12.36 13.05
CA PHE A 69 5.31 12.47 14.34
C PHE A 69 6.80 12.65 14.10
N GLY A 70 7.39 13.68 14.69
CA GLY A 70 8.78 14.08 14.46
C GLY A 70 8.94 14.94 13.21
N GLU A 71 10.05 14.75 12.50
CA GLU A 71 10.41 15.57 11.33
C GLU A 71 10.46 14.74 10.04
N MET A 72 9.99 15.36 8.96
CA MET A 72 9.95 14.78 7.62
C MET A 72 10.35 15.83 6.57
N GLU A 73 11.19 15.42 5.63
CA GLU A 73 11.42 16.16 4.39
C GLU A 73 10.61 15.49 3.27
N THR A 74 9.75 16.25 2.59
CA THR A 74 9.09 15.80 1.36
C THR A 74 9.86 16.32 0.17
N VAL A 75 10.19 15.45 -0.77
CA VAL A 75 10.86 15.79 -2.03
C VAL A 75 9.99 15.35 -3.19
N ASP A 76 9.63 16.27 -4.07
CA ASP A 76 9.06 15.94 -5.37
C ASP A 76 10.22 15.70 -6.34
N GLU A 77 10.42 14.46 -6.79
CA GLU A 77 11.55 14.12 -7.66
C GLU A 77 11.39 14.66 -9.08
N ASP A 78 10.16 14.96 -9.51
CA ASP A 78 9.91 15.46 -10.87
C ASP A 78 10.22 16.97 -10.95
N THR A 79 9.95 17.73 -9.89
CA THR A 79 10.21 19.19 -9.84
C THR A 79 11.47 19.57 -9.07
N GLY A 80 11.96 18.68 -8.20
CA GLY A 80 13.03 18.97 -7.23
C GLY A 80 12.59 19.79 -6.01
N GLU A 81 11.29 20.10 -5.88
CA GLU A 81 10.75 20.87 -4.75
C GLU A 81 10.93 20.10 -3.43
N ARG A 82 11.27 20.85 -2.37
CA ARG A 82 11.52 20.31 -1.04
C ARG A 82 10.74 21.06 0.01
N THR A 83 10.13 20.33 0.94
CA THR A 83 9.42 20.89 2.09
C THR A 83 9.80 20.14 3.34
N ILE A 84 10.16 20.87 4.40
CA ILE A 84 10.46 20.29 5.72
C ILE A 84 9.28 20.58 6.65
N GLN A 85 8.80 19.55 7.34
CA GLN A 85 7.72 19.64 8.30
C GLN A 85 8.14 18.97 9.60
N ASN A 86 7.78 19.55 10.75
CA ASN A 86 8.17 19.06 12.07
C ASN A 86 7.03 19.23 13.07
N SER A 87 6.58 18.13 13.68
CA SER A 87 5.44 18.14 14.59
C SER A 87 5.68 18.90 15.90
N GLU A 88 6.93 19.10 16.32
CA GLU A 88 7.24 19.81 17.56
C GLU A 88 7.16 21.34 17.39
N THR A 89 7.54 21.84 16.22
CA THR A 89 7.71 23.27 15.95
C THR A 89 6.60 23.87 15.09
N ASP A 90 5.86 23.06 14.33
CA ASP A 90 4.73 23.54 13.52
C ASP A 90 3.56 23.97 14.41
N SER A 91 3.01 25.16 14.14
CA SER A 91 1.92 25.76 14.91
C SER A 91 0.57 25.07 14.70
N SER A 92 0.43 24.29 13.63
CA SER A 92 -0.76 23.48 13.33
C SER A 92 -0.74 22.08 13.95
N SER A 93 0.34 21.74 14.66
CA SER A 93 0.44 20.48 15.39
C SER A 93 -0.57 20.39 16.54
N ILE A 94 -1.08 19.19 16.74
CA ILE A 94 -2.06 18.85 17.78
C ILE A 94 -1.51 17.74 18.68
N THR A 95 -2.13 17.52 19.82
CA THR A 95 -1.78 16.39 20.68
C THR A 95 -2.22 15.06 20.07
N VAL A 96 -1.54 13.97 20.42
CA VAL A 96 -1.97 12.60 20.07
C VAL A 96 -3.39 12.31 20.58
N ALA A 97 -3.76 12.84 21.74
CA ALA A 97 -5.12 12.72 22.26
C ALA A 97 -6.18 13.32 21.32
N GLU A 98 -5.90 14.50 20.74
CA GLU A 98 -6.78 15.14 19.76
C GLU A 98 -6.77 14.40 18.42
N ALA A 99 -5.58 13.97 17.97
CA ALA A 99 -5.43 13.20 16.74
C ALA A 99 -6.25 11.91 16.79
N LYS A 100 -6.23 11.18 17.90
CA LYS A 100 -7.06 9.99 18.12
C LYS A 100 -8.56 10.25 17.95
N LYS A 101 -9.06 11.42 18.39
CA LYS A 101 -10.49 11.80 18.24
C LYS A 101 -10.85 12.11 16.78
N ILE A 102 -9.99 12.86 16.09
CA ILE A 102 -10.15 13.16 14.65
C ILE A 102 -10.17 11.85 13.87
N ASP A 103 -9.25 10.96 14.22
CA ASP A 103 -9.06 9.70 13.56
C ASP A 103 -10.25 8.74 13.72
N GLU A 104 -10.78 8.62 14.93
CA GLU A 104 -11.97 7.83 15.22
C GLU A 104 -13.18 8.32 14.41
N LYS A 105 -13.35 9.64 14.28
CA LYS A 105 -14.40 10.23 13.44
C LYS A 105 -14.19 9.84 11.97
N ARG A 106 -12.96 9.94 11.45
CA ARG A 106 -12.62 9.55 10.07
C ARG A 106 -12.85 8.05 9.82
N PHE A 107 -12.44 7.20 10.75
CA PHE A 107 -12.66 5.76 10.67
C PHE A 107 -14.15 5.42 10.63
N LYS A 108 -14.96 5.94 11.57
CA LYS A 108 -16.42 5.73 11.56
C LYS A 108 -17.07 6.21 10.27
N ASN A 109 -16.66 7.38 9.77
CA ASN A 109 -17.19 7.94 8.52
C ASN A 109 -16.81 7.13 7.28
N SER A 110 -15.69 6.39 7.32
CA SER A 110 -15.27 5.52 6.21
C SER A 110 -16.22 4.35 5.96
N PHE A 111 -17.10 4.01 6.92
CA PHE A 111 -18.12 2.97 6.79
C PHE A 111 -19.49 3.51 6.37
N THR A 112 -19.77 4.80 6.57
CA THR A 112 -21.12 5.37 6.43
C THR A 112 -21.31 6.28 5.21
N SER A 113 -20.22 6.78 4.63
CA SER A 113 -20.29 7.84 3.62
C SER A 113 -19.67 7.41 2.29
N ASN A 114 -20.33 7.79 1.18
CA ASN A 114 -19.68 8.03 -0.13
C ASN A 114 -18.67 9.19 0.02
N SER A 115 -17.56 8.87 0.68
CA SER A 115 -16.23 9.48 0.69
C SER A 115 -16.08 11.01 0.52
N GLU A 116 -16.09 11.76 1.63
CA GLU A 116 -15.45 13.10 1.69
C GLU A 116 -13.97 13.03 2.10
N PHE A 117 -13.49 11.89 2.59
CA PHE A 117 -12.08 11.66 2.93
C PHE A 117 -11.49 10.61 1.98
N ILE A 118 -11.37 10.97 0.70
CA ILE A 118 -10.62 10.19 -0.29
C ILE A 118 -9.16 10.65 -0.20
N THR A 119 -8.29 9.87 0.41
CA THR A 119 -6.86 9.94 0.03
C THR A 119 -6.77 9.70 -1.46
N PRO A 120 -6.02 10.50 -2.24
CA PRO A 120 -5.96 10.33 -3.68
C PRO A 120 -5.68 8.88 -4.03
N ARG A 121 -6.56 8.29 -4.84
CA ARG A 121 -6.34 6.96 -5.42
C ARG A 121 -5.18 7.11 -6.39
N PHE A 122 -4.03 6.54 -6.07
CA PHE A 122 -2.94 6.51 -7.03
C PHE A 122 -3.10 5.25 -7.84
N ALA A 123 -3.51 5.43 -9.09
CA ALA A 123 -3.54 4.35 -10.07
C ALA A 123 -2.15 3.76 -10.26
N SER A 124 -1.08 4.56 -10.11
CA SER A 124 0.31 4.14 -10.26
C SER A 124 1.18 4.53 -9.05
N PRO A 125 2.28 3.80 -8.79
CA PRO A 125 3.27 4.19 -7.78
C PRO A 125 3.77 5.63 -7.95
N SER A 126 3.90 6.37 -6.84
CA SER A 126 4.32 7.79 -6.84
C SER A 126 5.84 7.95 -6.81
N ARG A 127 6.34 9.05 -7.39
CA ARG A 127 7.75 9.46 -7.33
C ARG A 127 8.06 10.41 -6.17
N LYS A 128 7.05 10.91 -5.46
CA LYS A 128 7.26 11.82 -4.32
C LYS A 128 7.82 11.05 -3.12
N VAL A 129 8.91 11.56 -2.55
CA VAL A 129 9.62 10.95 -1.41
C VAL A 129 9.22 11.66 -0.12
N LYS A 130 8.98 10.89 0.94
CA LYS A 130 8.89 11.34 2.33
C LYS A 130 10.05 10.75 3.12
N ALA A 131 11.06 11.57 3.38
CA ALA A 131 12.25 11.21 4.14
C ALA A 131 12.02 11.49 5.63
N LEU A 132 11.93 10.43 6.43
CA LEU A 132 11.68 10.51 7.88
C LEU A 132 13.01 10.62 8.64
N LYS A 133 13.13 11.65 9.50
CA LYS A 133 14.26 11.79 10.42
C LYS A 133 14.32 10.64 11.44
N PRO A 134 15.44 10.42 12.14
CA PRO A 134 15.54 9.42 13.20
C PRO A 134 14.33 9.43 14.14
N LEU A 135 13.77 8.26 14.41
CA LEU A 135 12.57 8.03 15.24
C LEU A 135 11.26 8.70 14.77
N ALA A 136 11.26 9.43 13.65
CA ALA A 136 10.04 10.00 13.08
C ALA A 136 9.15 8.90 12.46
N SER A 137 7.85 9.17 12.40
CA SER A 137 6.89 8.27 11.77
C SER A 137 5.76 9.02 11.07
N TYR A 138 5.23 8.41 10.02
CA TYR A 138 4.05 8.85 9.30
C TYR A 138 2.97 7.78 9.40
N THR A 139 1.74 8.19 9.67
CA THR A 139 0.55 7.34 9.53
C THR A 139 -0.36 7.91 8.47
N SER A 140 -0.86 7.07 7.57
CA SER A 140 -1.75 7.49 6.49
C SER A 140 -3.14 7.92 6.99
N GLY A 141 -3.85 8.68 6.15
CA GLY A 141 -5.31 8.76 6.22
C GLY A 141 -5.96 7.39 5.94
N PRO A 142 -7.27 7.24 6.20
CA PRO A 142 -8.00 5.99 5.95
C PRO A 142 -8.07 5.68 4.44
N TRP A 143 -7.84 4.42 4.11
CA TRP A 143 -7.90 3.85 2.78
C TRP A 143 -9.17 3.01 2.61
N SER A 144 -9.64 2.94 1.37
CA SER A 144 -10.67 2.03 0.90
C SER A 144 -10.60 1.95 -0.61
N GLY A 145 -11.00 0.83 -1.21
CA GLY A 145 -11.10 0.76 -2.66
C GLY A 145 -11.16 -0.64 -3.22
N SER A 146 -11.30 -0.72 -4.55
CA SER A 146 -11.18 -1.93 -5.34
C SER A 146 -9.90 -1.87 -6.20
N GLY A 147 -9.29 -3.02 -6.44
CA GLY A 147 -8.00 -3.15 -7.11
C GLY A 147 -6.82 -2.84 -6.20
N TRP A 148 -5.63 -2.78 -6.81
CA TRP A 148 -4.42 -2.32 -6.14
C TRP A 148 -4.54 -0.83 -5.81
N GLN A 149 -4.24 -0.50 -4.55
CA GLN A 149 -4.08 0.86 -4.08
C GLN A 149 -2.62 1.07 -3.72
N PHE A 150 -2.00 2.13 -4.24
CA PHE A 150 -0.61 2.47 -3.96
C PHE A 150 -0.50 3.74 -3.13
N ALA A 151 0.52 3.78 -2.29
CA ALA A 151 0.78 4.96 -1.48
C ALA A 151 1.25 6.07 -2.41
N GLY A 152 0.64 7.25 -2.27
CA GLY A 152 0.99 8.45 -3.02
C GLY A 152 2.40 8.98 -2.79
N TYR A 153 3.21 8.24 -2.04
CA TYR A 153 4.55 8.58 -1.64
C TYR A 153 5.37 7.30 -1.51
N LYS A 154 6.67 7.44 -1.67
CA LYS A 154 7.68 6.49 -1.19
C LYS A 154 8.39 7.08 0.02
N PHE A 155 8.91 6.23 0.89
CA PHE A 155 9.46 6.59 2.17
C PHE A 155 10.89 6.09 2.30
N ASN A 156 11.74 6.92 2.90
CA ASN A 156 13.06 6.50 3.32
C ASN A 156 13.37 7.04 4.72
N ASN A 157 14.38 6.47 5.34
CA ASN A 157 15.02 7.04 6.51
C ASN A 157 16.01 8.06 5.97
N SER A 158 15.90 9.33 6.38
CA SER A 158 16.85 10.38 5.97
C SER A 158 18.28 9.86 6.21
N PHE A 159 19.01 9.53 5.15
CA PHE A 159 20.12 8.57 5.12
C PHE A 159 21.00 8.55 6.38
N VAL A 160 20.70 7.63 7.32
CA VAL A 160 21.48 7.47 8.57
C VAL A 160 22.50 6.37 8.34
N GLY A 161 23.76 6.74 8.07
CA GLY A 161 24.90 5.80 8.09
C GLY A 161 24.76 4.58 7.17
N GLY A 162 24.16 4.72 5.98
CA GLY A 162 24.01 3.64 5.01
C GLY A 162 22.88 2.64 5.31
N LYS A 163 22.07 2.89 6.35
CA LYS A 163 20.90 2.08 6.67
C LYS A 163 19.73 2.49 5.78
N THR A 164 18.90 1.53 5.36
CA THR A 164 17.74 1.77 4.47
C THR A 164 16.45 1.14 4.96
N THR A 165 16.47 0.44 6.10
CA THR A 165 15.30 -0.25 6.64
C THR A 165 14.29 0.74 7.21
N MET A 166 13.02 0.50 6.89
CA MET A 166 11.88 1.20 7.44
C MET A 166 10.96 0.21 8.16
N ARG A 167 10.37 0.61 9.28
CA ARG A 167 9.41 -0.20 10.01
C ARG A 167 8.00 0.11 9.55
N TRP A 168 7.32 -0.89 8.99
CA TRP A 168 5.97 -0.79 8.46
C TRP A 168 4.95 -1.51 9.33
N THR A 169 3.72 -1.02 9.35
CA THR A 169 2.60 -1.68 10.02
C THR A 169 1.33 -1.42 9.23
N SER A 170 0.68 -2.48 8.72
CA SER A 170 -0.68 -2.38 8.19
C SER A 170 -1.69 -2.32 9.34
N ILE A 171 -2.72 -1.51 9.20
CA ILE A 171 -3.75 -1.29 10.23
C ILE A 171 -5.11 -1.48 9.57
N GLY A 172 -6.02 -2.22 10.21
CA GLY A 172 -7.37 -2.49 9.68
C GLY A 172 -7.44 -3.63 8.68
N ASP A 173 -6.41 -3.84 7.86
CA ASP A 173 -6.29 -4.95 6.91
C ASP A 173 -4.81 -5.33 6.72
N THR A 174 -4.52 -6.25 5.82
CA THR A 174 -3.18 -6.62 5.40
C THR A 174 -2.72 -5.76 4.20
N GLY A 175 -1.44 -5.82 3.88
CA GLY A 175 -0.89 -5.10 2.74
C GLY A 175 0.55 -5.47 2.51
N LYS A 176 1.25 -4.66 1.72
CA LYS A 176 2.62 -4.90 1.31
C LYS A 176 3.46 -3.64 1.37
N ALA A 177 4.75 -3.83 1.57
CA ALA A 177 5.76 -2.81 1.35
C ALA A 177 6.86 -3.36 0.45
N GLY A 178 7.27 -2.57 -0.54
CA GLY A 178 8.33 -2.92 -1.47
C GLY A 178 8.95 -1.68 -2.06
N ASP A 179 10.03 -1.85 -2.81
CA ASP A 179 10.64 -0.75 -3.54
C ASP A 179 9.82 -0.39 -4.80
N MET A 180 10.32 0.55 -5.60
CA MET A 180 9.60 0.99 -6.81
C MET A 180 9.53 -0.12 -7.87
N THR A 181 10.52 -1.01 -7.94
CA THR A 181 10.50 -2.15 -8.87
C THR A 181 9.36 -3.09 -8.49
N ASP A 182 9.24 -3.45 -7.21
CA ASP A 182 8.13 -4.26 -6.72
C ASP A 182 6.76 -3.61 -6.98
N ALA A 183 6.65 -2.32 -6.68
CA ALA A 183 5.39 -1.59 -6.83
C ALA A 183 4.95 -1.49 -8.30
N PHE A 184 5.88 -1.18 -9.21
CA PHE A 184 5.59 -1.15 -10.64
C PHE A 184 5.31 -2.54 -11.22
N ASN A 185 6.04 -3.58 -10.81
CA ASN A 185 5.76 -4.95 -11.24
C ASN A 185 4.37 -5.40 -10.78
N THR A 186 3.97 -5.05 -9.56
CA THR A 186 2.63 -5.31 -9.05
C THR A 186 1.57 -4.56 -9.85
N TYR A 187 1.80 -3.27 -10.11
CA TYR A 187 0.89 -2.43 -10.92
C TYR A 187 0.72 -2.98 -12.34
N LEU A 188 1.81 -3.30 -13.03
CA LEU A 188 1.80 -3.72 -14.44
C LEU A 188 1.27 -5.13 -14.64
N THR A 189 1.52 -6.05 -13.71
CA THR A 189 1.07 -7.44 -13.84
C THR A 189 -0.36 -7.65 -13.33
N GLY A 190 -0.87 -6.76 -12.47
CA GLY A 190 -2.26 -6.77 -11.97
C GLY A 190 -2.62 -7.93 -11.04
N GLY A 191 -1.92 -9.07 -11.12
CA GLY A 191 -2.20 -10.29 -10.36
C GLY A 191 -1.02 -10.86 -9.56
N ASN A 192 0.22 -10.47 -9.86
CA ASN A 192 1.40 -10.92 -9.09
C ASN A 192 1.83 -9.83 -8.11
N ALA A 193 1.72 -10.11 -6.82
CA ALA A 193 2.06 -9.16 -5.78
C ALA A 193 3.53 -9.30 -5.34
N TYR A 194 4.37 -8.36 -5.73
CA TYR A 194 5.77 -8.30 -5.32
C TYR A 194 5.92 -7.68 -3.92
N GLY A 195 7.15 -7.56 -3.41
CA GLY A 195 7.43 -6.99 -2.08
C GLY A 195 7.03 -7.83 -0.86
N ILE A 196 7.37 -7.31 0.32
CA ILE A 196 7.20 -7.96 1.62
C ILE A 196 5.76 -7.83 2.11
N TYR A 197 5.18 -8.95 2.49
CA TYR A 197 3.84 -9.01 3.06
C TYR A 197 3.82 -8.49 4.50
N LEU A 198 2.83 -7.65 4.80
CA LEU A 198 2.61 -7.01 6.09
C LEU A 198 1.35 -7.59 6.73
N ASN A 199 1.56 -8.43 7.75
CA ASN A 199 0.48 -8.88 8.61
C ASN A 199 -0.15 -7.69 9.34
N GLN A 200 -1.46 -7.69 9.43
CA GLN A 200 -2.22 -6.65 10.12
C GLN A 200 -1.75 -6.50 11.57
N GLY A 201 -1.44 -5.26 11.96
CA GLY A 201 -1.05 -4.89 13.33
C GLY A 201 0.35 -5.35 13.74
N VAL A 202 1.10 -6.03 12.86
CA VAL A 202 2.45 -6.54 13.17
C VAL A 202 3.49 -5.60 12.58
N PRO A 203 4.28 -4.90 13.42
CA PRO A 203 5.40 -4.11 12.94
C PRO A 203 6.43 -5.00 12.24
N THR A 204 6.75 -4.68 11.00
CA THR A 204 7.66 -5.44 10.15
C THR A 204 8.75 -4.51 9.62
N ASP A 205 10.00 -4.88 9.85
CA ASP A 205 11.14 -4.15 9.30
C ASP A 205 11.38 -4.59 7.85
N VAL A 206 11.32 -3.64 6.92
CA VAL A 206 11.45 -3.88 5.48
C VAL A 206 12.64 -3.08 4.96
N TYR A 207 13.47 -3.74 4.17
CA TYR A 207 14.59 -3.13 3.46
C TYR A 207 14.32 -3.14 1.95
N PRO A 208 14.78 -2.14 1.19
CA PRO A 208 14.66 -2.16 -0.26
C PRO A 208 15.56 -3.24 -0.87
N THR A 209 15.05 -3.93 -1.87
CA THR A 209 15.70 -5.09 -2.50
C THR A 209 16.63 -4.70 -3.64
N ASP A 210 16.30 -3.68 -4.42
CA ASP A 210 17.03 -3.34 -5.66
C ASP A 210 17.55 -1.89 -5.68
N GLY A 211 18.64 -1.59 -4.97
CA GLY A 211 19.43 -0.34 -5.09
C GLY A 211 18.70 0.99 -4.82
N GLY A 212 17.37 0.97 -4.75
CA GLY A 212 16.51 2.06 -4.37
C GLY A 212 16.64 2.30 -2.89
N LEU A 213 16.59 3.58 -2.49
CA LEU A 213 16.69 3.97 -1.09
C LEU A 213 15.32 4.17 -0.45
N SER A 214 14.23 3.87 -1.16
CA SER A 214 12.87 4.17 -0.71
C SER A 214 11.91 3.01 -0.94
N LEU A 215 10.95 2.88 -0.03
CA LEU A 215 9.92 1.85 0.00
C LEU A 215 8.54 2.51 -0.10
N THR A 216 7.57 1.85 -0.72
CA THR A 216 6.18 2.32 -0.79
C THR A 216 5.24 1.23 -0.27
N TYR A 217 4.05 1.65 0.17
CA TYR A 217 2.99 0.77 0.64
C TYR A 217 1.94 0.56 -0.44
N TYR A 218 1.41 -0.66 -0.52
CA TYR A 218 0.29 -0.96 -1.38
C TYR A 218 -0.54 -2.12 -0.82
N SER A 219 -1.82 -2.15 -1.17
CA SER A 219 -2.76 -3.16 -0.69
C SER A 219 -3.83 -3.42 -1.76
N TRP A 220 -4.29 -4.67 -1.86
CA TRP A 220 -5.34 -5.08 -2.79
C TRP A 220 -6.70 -5.08 -2.09
N ASN A 221 -7.66 -4.32 -2.62
CA ASN A 221 -9.01 -4.20 -2.04
C ASN A 221 -9.01 -3.90 -0.53
N PRO A 222 -8.29 -2.86 -0.05
CA PRO A 222 -8.18 -2.60 1.38
C PRO A 222 -9.56 -2.37 1.99
N ALA A 223 -9.83 -3.04 3.12
CA ALA A 223 -11.06 -2.81 3.88
C ALA A 223 -11.22 -1.32 4.22
N SER A 224 -12.47 -0.82 4.24
CA SER A 224 -12.73 0.59 4.56
C SER A 224 -12.13 0.99 5.90
N GLY A 225 -11.40 2.10 5.88
CA GLY A 225 -10.73 2.63 7.06
C GLY A 225 -9.35 2.01 7.29
N SER A 226 -8.83 1.14 6.43
CA SER A 226 -7.47 0.61 6.55
C SER A 226 -6.42 1.71 6.48
N LYS A 227 -5.26 1.49 7.07
CA LYS A 227 -4.15 2.44 7.07
C LYS A 227 -2.82 1.71 7.03
N TYR A 228 -1.76 2.48 6.83
CA TYR A 228 -0.42 2.04 7.16
C TYR A 228 0.29 3.07 8.04
N ARG A 229 1.23 2.58 8.83
CA ARG A 229 2.22 3.39 9.55
C ARG A 229 3.61 3.00 9.07
N VAL A 230 4.45 3.99 8.88
CA VAL A 230 5.86 3.83 8.53
C VAL A 230 6.71 4.66 9.49
N GLN A 231 7.78 4.07 9.98
CA GLN A 231 8.67 4.67 10.97
C GLN A 231 10.12 4.48 10.57
N ASN A 232 10.93 5.50 10.82
CA ASN A 232 12.39 5.36 10.85
C ASN A 232 12.77 4.74 12.21
N PRO A 233 13.27 3.48 12.25
CA PRO A 233 13.51 2.78 13.51
C PRO A 233 14.82 3.19 14.19
N TYR A 234 15.63 4.04 13.57
CA TYR A 234 16.95 4.39 14.07
C TYR A 234 16.93 5.63 14.96
N SER A 235 17.73 5.60 16.02
CA SER A 235 18.14 6.79 16.75
C SER A 235 19.30 7.49 16.02
N SER A 236 19.40 8.80 16.21
CA SER A 236 20.53 9.62 15.76
C SER A 236 21.84 9.20 16.41
#